data_AF-A0A382CU44-F1
#
_entry.id   AF-A0A382CU44-F1
#
_cell.length_a   1.000
_cell.length_b   1.000
_cell.length_c   1.000
_cell.angle_alpha   90.00
_cell.angle_beta   90.00
_cell.angle_gamma   90.00
#
_symmetry.space_group_name_H-M   'P 1'
#
loop_
_entity.id
_entity.type
_entity.pdbx_description
1 polymer ?
#
loop_
_entity_poly.entity_id
_entity_poly.type
_entity_poly.pdbx_seq_one_letter_code
_entity_poly.pdbx_strand_id
1 'polypeptide(L)'
;FDIPYICNRIKKLFGEDEIKRLSPWDDVREREIYKMGRSHQTYIISGVAALDYFDLYRKFTYTAQESYRLDHIAKVELGESKEGNPFDTFREWYTKDFQSFIEYNIQDVEIVDKLEDKMKLIELCLTMAYDAKVNFTDVLGTVRYWDILIYNYLREKHIVIPQKKKSDKVEKFVGAFVKDPQVGMHKWVMSFDLNSLYPHLIMQYNISPETLLSSVNEKITVDKILDGKVKNTSKYSMTPNGAFFRKDKRGFLPELMEKIYEDRVKYKKLMLQLQQEYENTKDKTLLKDISKYNNIQMAKKISLNSAYGAVGNSWFRYFDLRNAEAITTSGQLAIRWIEKSLNTYLNKILETDEKDYILASDTDSVYITFESLVSKVFGESPETSKVVEFLGKVATDKLEPFINKSYKSLAELMGAYEQKMVMGREVIADKGIWTAKKRYILNVHDSEGVRYKEPRLKIMGIEAVKSSTPAPCRKKIKECLAIIMAGDEKELNTFIQEFREEFMMLPPEEIAYPRSCNGLQKWTADHNLFRKGAPIHVKGAILYNFLLEKEKLENKYPKIMNGDKIKFINLKTPNLYQSTAFSFITEFPKELDIRGLIDYDSQFEGAFLSPLQFITDKIKWKIDGSFGEQM
;
A
#
# COMPACT_ATOMS: atom_id res chain seq x y z
N PHE A 1 12.62 -20.21 6.48
CA PHE A 1 12.50 -21.51 7.19
C PHE A 1 13.77 -22.32 7.01
N ASP A 2 14.31 -22.35 5.80
CA ASP A 2 15.38 -23.25 5.36
C ASP A 2 16.70 -23.05 6.12
N ILE A 3 17.17 -21.80 6.25
CA ILE A 3 18.42 -21.50 6.98
C ILE A 3 18.38 -22.03 8.43
N PRO A 4 17.38 -21.68 9.28
CA PRO A 4 17.28 -22.27 10.61
C PRO A 4 17.19 -23.80 10.62
N TYR A 5 16.42 -24.38 9.69
CA TYR A 5 16.27 -25.83 9.61
C TYR A 5 17.61 -26.52 9.32
N ILE A 6 18.35 -26.04 8.32
CA ILE A 6 19.67 -26.55 7.93
C ILE A 6 20.66 -26.39 9.08
N CYS A 7 20.78 -25.19 9.68
CA CYS A 7 21.68 -24.96 10.80
C CYS A 7 21.39 -25.90 11.98
N ASN A 8 20.12 -26.02 12.40
CA ASN A 8 19.71 -26.91 13.48
C ASN A 8 19.96 -28.39 13.14
N ARG A 9 19.76 -28.78 11.88
CA ARG A 9 19.99 -30.16 11.45
C ARG A 9 21.47 -30.52 11.46
N ILE A 10 22.33 -29.63 10.97
CA ILE A 10 23.79 -29.80 11.04
C ILE A 10 24.23 -29.85 12.50
N LYS A 11 23.78 -28.89 13.32
CA LYS A 11 24.06 -28.86 14.77
C LYS A 11 23.72 -30.18 15.46
N LYS A 12 22.55 -30.76 15.13
CA LYS A 12 22.07 -32.01 15.73
C LYS A 12 22.85 -33.24 15.26
N LEU A 13 23.26 -33.30 14.00
CA LEU A 13 23.92 -34.48 13.43
C LEU A 13 25.43 -34.48 13.60
N PHE A 14 26.06 -33.30 13.53
CA PHE A 14 27.51 -33.16 13.43
C PHE A 14 28.13 -32.25 14.50
N GLY A 15 27.30 -31.63 15.36
CA GLY A 15 27.75 -30.76 16.44
C GLY A 15 27.79 -29.28 16.08
N GLU A 16 28.05 -28.42 17.07
CA GLU A 16 28.03 -26.97 16.91
C GLU A 16 29.17 -26.43 16.03
N ASP A 17 30.35 -27.04 16.05
CA ASP A 17 31.48 -26.51 15.26
C ASP A 17 31.26 -26.65 13.75
N GLU A 18 30.54 -27.68 13.31
CA GLU A 18 30.25 -27.90 11.89
C GLU A 18 29.32 -26.84 11.29
N ILE A 19 28.50 -26.17 12.12
CA ILE A 19 27.65 -25.08 11.61
C ILE A 19 28.48 -23.88 11.17
N LYS A 20 29.66 -23.67 11.78
CA LYS A 20 30.53 -22.51 11.51
C LYS A 20 31.01 -22.49 10.07
N ARG A 21 31.15 -23.67 9.45
CA ARG A 21 31.52 -23.85 8.04
C ARG A 21 30.53 -23.24 7.04
N LEU A 22 29.30 -22.93 7.47
CA LEU A 22 28.34 -22.19 6.64
C LEU A 22 28.75 -20.73 6.47
N SER A 23 29.59 -20.20 7.36
CA SER A 23 30.15 -18.86 7.28
C SER A 23 31.56 -18.90 6.68
N PRO A 24 31.89 -18.02 5.72
CA PRO A 24 33.27 -17.83 5.28
C PRO A 24 34.20 -17.27 6.37
N TRP A 25 33.67 -16.85 7.52
CA TRP A 25 34.43 -16.30 8.66
C TRP A 25 34.34 -17.20 9.90
N ASP A 26 33.87 -18.45 9.74
CA ASP A 26 33.67 -19.42 10.83
C ASP A 26 32.82 -18.87 12.00
N ASP A 27 31.92 -17.93 11.72
CA ASP A 27 31.07 -17.27 12.72
C ASP A 27 29.60 -17.37 12.32
N VAL A 28 28.88 -18.22 13.04
CA VAL A 28 27.43 -18.39 12.91
C VAL A 28 26.80 -18.21 14.27
N ARG A 29 25.89 -17.24 14.37
CA ARG A 29 25.24 -16.87 15.63
C ARG A 29 23.75 -17.08 15.55
N GLU A 30 23.23 -17.79 16.54
CA GLU A 30 21.80 -17.88 16.74
C GLU A 30 21.24 -16.52 17.19
N ARG A 31 20.07 -16.17 16.65
CA ARG A 31 19.35 -14.96 17.00
C ARG A 31 17.86 -15.22 17.02
N GLU A 32 17.20 -14.80 18.09
CA GLU A 32 15.75 -14.76 18.16
C GLU A 32 15.23 -13.41 17.68
N ILE A 33 14.25 -13.43 16.78
CA ILE A 33 13.54 -12.23 16.33
C ILE A 33 12.05 -12.36 16.63
N TYR A 34 11.45 -11.31 17.16
CA TYR A 34 10.00 -11.25 17.33
C TYR A 34 9.36 -10.69 16.06
N LYS A 35 8.65 -11.54 15.31
CA LYS A 35 7.97 -11.17 14.06
C LYS A 35 6.62 -11.89 14.04
N MET A 36 5.60 -11.28 13.43
CA MET A 36 4.30 -11.95 13.27
C MET A 36 3.68 -12.44 14.60
N GLY A 37 3.93 -11.74 15.72
CA GLY A 37 3.33 -12.10 17.01
C GLY A 37 3.91 -13.37 17.65
N ARG A 38 5.07 -13.84 17.18
CA ARG A 38 5.81 -14.95 17.78
C ARG A 38 7.32 -14.74 17.67
N SER A 39 8.04 -15.45 18.52
CA SER A 39 9.48 -15.58 18.36
C SER A 39 9.81 -16.52 17.21
N HIS A 40 10.75 -16.09 16.38
CA HIS A 40 11.34 -16.90 15.32
C HIS A 40 12.84 -17.02 15.58
N GLN A 41 13.32 -18.26 15.60
CA GLN A 41 14.75 -18.53 15.56
C GLN A 41 15.30 -18.21 14.17
N THR A 42 16.39 -17.47 14.13
CA THR A 42 17.14 -17.11 12.94
C THR A 42 18.63 -17.30 13.19
N TYR A 43 19.41 -17.34 12.12
CA TYR A 43 20.86 -17.42 12.21
C TYR A 43 21.50 -16.26 11.47
N ILE A 44 22.48 -15.63 12.09
CA ILE A 44 23.41 -14.70 11.44
C ILE A 44 24.59 -15.53 11.00
N ILE A 45 24.76 -15.68 9.69
CA ILE A 45 25.93 -16.32 9.07
C ILE A 45 26.85 -15.18 8.64
N SER A 46 27.91 -14.94 9.41
CA SER A 46 28.80 -13.80 9.16
C SER A 46 29.46 -13.92 7.78
N GLY A 47 29.57 -12.81 7.06
CA GLY A 47 30.04 -12.78 5.67
C GLY A 47 29.01 -13.22 4.62
N VAL A 48 27.80 -13.64 5.01
CA VAL A 48 26.71 -14.01 4.08
C VAL A 48 25.50 -13.11 4.29
N ALA A 49 24.94 -12.58 3.20
CA ALA A 49 23.73 -11.78 3.23
C ALA A 49 22.52 -12.62 2.80
N ALA A 50 21.69 -13.04 3.76
CA ALA A 50 20.44 -13.74 3.47
C ALA A 50 19.35 -12.73 3.07
N LEU A 51 18.99 -12.71 1.80
CA LEU A 51 17.87 -11.93 1.26
C LEU A 51 16.69 -12.86 0.98
N ASP A 52 15.78 -12.97 1.96
CA ASP A 52 14.55 -13.75 1.78
C ASP A 52 13.64 -13.06 0.74
N TYR A 53 13.34 -13.75 -0.34
CA TYR A 53 12.52 -13.23 -1.44
C TYR A 53 11.11 -12.84 -0.97
N PHE A 54 10.58 -13.52 0.05
CA PHE A 54 9.31 -13.14 0.69
C PHE A 54 9.40 -11.74 1.32
N ASP A 55 10.51 -11.43 1.99
CA ASP A 55 10.72 -10.13 2.62
C ASP A 55 11.00 -9.03 1.58
N LEU A 56 11.73 -9.34 0.49
CA LEU A 56 11.92 -8.45 -0.65
C LEU A 56 10.59 -8.10 -1.32
N TYR A 57 9.78 -9.11 -1.63
CA TYR A 57 8.47 -8.94 -2.26
C TYR A 57 7.58 -8.04 -1.40
N ARG A 58 7.47 -8.31 -0.10
CA ARG A 58 6.66 -7.50 0.83
C ARG A 58 7.18 -6.08 1.02
N LYS A 59 8.48 -5.86 0.87
CA LYS A 59 9.11 -4.54 1.04
C LYS A 59 8.92 -3.66 -0.19
N PHE A 60 9.10 -4.23 -1.38
CA PHE A 60 9.18 -3.47 -2.63
C PHE A 60 7.89 -3.47 -3.45
N THR A 61 6.96 -4.40 -3.19
CA THR A 61 5.61 -4.35 -3.75
C THR A 61 4.66 -3.61 -2.81
N TYR A 62 3.84 -2.71 -3.38
CA TYR A 62 2.89 -1.89 -2.63
C TYR A 62 1.50 -2.56 -2.49
N THR A 63 1.36 -3.80 -2.94
CA THR A 63 0.09 -4.54 -2.99
C THR A 63 0.06 -5.64 -1.92
N ALA A 64 -0.89 -5.53 -0.99
CA ALA A 64 -1.13 -6.59 -0.03
C ALA A 64 -1.82 -7.78 -0.71
N GLN A 65 -1.23 -8.97 -0.59
CA GLN A 65 -1.78 -10.21 -1.13
C GLN A 65 -2.64 -10.95 -0.09
N GLU A 66 -3.59 -11.77 -0.57
CA GLU A 66 -4.42 -12.62 0.29
C GLU A 66 -3.61 -13.75 0.93
N SER A 67 -2.63 -14.26 0.18
CA SER A 67 -1.66 -15.25 0.59
C SER A 67 -0.28 -14.84 0.08
N TYR A 68 0.76 -15.25 0.80
CA TYR A 68 2.14 -15.06 0.38
C TYR A 68 2.85 -16.41 0.18
N ARG A 69 2.08 -17.48 0.02
CA ARG A 69 2.62 -18.77 -0.42
C ARG A 69 3.17 -18.62 -1.84
N LEU A 70 4.24 -19.34 -2.13
CA LEU A 70 4.92 -19.27 -3.42
C LEU A 70 3.97 -19.51 -4.59
N ASP A 71 3.11 -20.53 -4.52
CA ASP A 71 2.09 -20.83 -5.54
C ASP A 71 1.18 -19.63 -5.84
N HIS A 72 0.64 -19.00 -4.80
CA HIS A 72 -0.25 -17.85 -4.96
C HIS A 72 0.47 -16.66 -5.60
N ILE A 73 1.69 -16.37 -5.16
CA ILE A 73 2.50 -15.28 -5.73
C ILE A 73 2.89 -15.60 -7.18
N ALA A 74 3.23 -16.85 -7.49
CA ALA A 74 3.51 -17.31 -8.85
C ALA A 74 2.28 -17.13 -9.77
N LYS A 75 1.08 -17.45 -9.28
CA LYS A 75 -0.16 -17.26 -10.05
C LYS A 75 -0.46 -15.79 -10.29
N VAL A 76 -0.27 -14.94 -9.29
CA VAL A 76 -0.51 -13.49 -9.39
C VAL A 76 0.49 -12.82 -10.32
N GLU A 77 1.76 -13.19 -10.24
CA GLU A 77 2.83 -12.51 -10.98
C GLU A 77 3.17 -13.18 -12.31
N LEU A 78 3.24 -14.51 -12.36
CA LEU A 78 3.66 -15.25 -13.56
C LEU A 78 2.46 -15.86 -14.31
N GLY A 79 1.29 -15.98 -13.67
CA GLY A 79 0.16 -16.74 -14.22
C GLY A 79 0.35 -18.26 -14.14
N GLU A 80 1.42 -18.72 -13.50
CA GLU A 80 1.74 -20.13 -13.30
C GLU A 80 1.09 -20.63 -12.00
N SER A 81 0.65 -21.88 -11.95
CA SER A 81 0.19 -22.54 -10.72
C SER A 81 0.95 -23.83 -10.55
N LYS A 82 1.22 -24.19 -9.29
CA LYS A 82 1.93 -25.41 -8.92
C LYS A 82 0.92 -26.55 -8.87
N GLU A 83 1.37 -27.75 -9.24
CA GLU A 83 0.61 -28.94 -8.90
C GLU A 83 0.69 -29.16 -7.39
N GLY A 84 -0.47 -29.35 -6.76
CA GLY A 84 -0.56 -29.60 -5.32
C GLY A 84 0.07 -30.96 -4.96
N ASN A 85 0.25 -31.21 -3.66
CA ASN A 85 0.66 -32.53 -3.20
C ASN A 85 -0.40 -33.56 -3.62
N PRO A 86 -0.07 -34.57 -4.46
CA PRO A 86 -1.03 -35.56 -4.92
C PRO A 86 -1.41 -36.57 -3.82
N PHE A 87 -0.71 -36.55 -2.69
CA PHE A 87 -0.95 -37.42 -1.53
C PHE A 87 -1.41 -36.63 -0.30
N ASP A 88 -1.92 -37.34 0.70
CA ASP A 88 -2.39 -36.74 1.95
C ASP A 88 -1.28 -36.10 2.79
N THR A 89 -0.03 -36.58 2.69
CA THR A 89 1.10 -36.04 3.45
C THR A 89 2.38 -35.98 2.61
N PHE A 90 3.28 -35.05 2.93
CA PHE A 90 4.60 -34.99 2.28
C PHE A 90 5.45 -36.25 2.51
N ARG A 91 5.25 -36.95 3.63
CA ARG A 91 5.94 -38.22 3.88
C ARG A 91 5.49 -39.29 2.91
N GLU A 92 4.18 -39.40 2.69
CA GLU A 92 3.64 -40.34 1.70
C GLU A 92 4.16 -40.02 0.31
N TRP A 93 4.12 -38.74 -0.07
CA TRP A 93 4.65 -38.28 -1.36
C TRP A 93 6.11 -38.70 -1.55
N TYR A 94 6.98 -38.36 -0.60
CA TYR A 94 8.39 -38.76 -0.62
C TYR A 94 8.60 -40.27 -0.76
N THR A 95 7.79 -41.09 -0.09
CA THR A 95 7.95 -42.56 -0.09
C THR A 95 7.31 -43.28 -1.28
N LYS A 96 6.20 -42.75 -1.80
CA LYS A 96 5.39 -43.41 -2.85
C LYS A 96 5.75 -42.90 -4.25
N ASP A 97 6.13 -41.63 -4.37
CA ASP A 97 6.50 -41.00 -5.63
C ASP A 97 7.60 -39.97 -5.39
N PHE A 98 8.82 -40.48 -5.25
CA PHE A 98 10.00 -39.66 -5.01
C PHE A 98 10.33 -38.73 -6.18
N GLN A 99 10.03 -39.14 -7.42
CA GLN A 99 10.38 -38.37 -8.61
C GLN A 99 9.58 -37.07 -8.68
N SER A 100 8.25 -37.14 -8.57
CA SER A 100 7.42 -35.92 -8.59
C SER A 100 7.64 -35.05 -7.34
N PHE A 101 8.02 -35.63 -6.20
CA PHE A 101 8.42 -34.87 -5.01
C PHE A 101 9.68 -34.02 -5.26
N ILE A 102 10.67 -34.55 -5.98
CA ILE A 102 11.89 -33.80 -6.36
C ILE A 102 11.58 -32.74 -7.43
N GLU A 103 10.78 -33.08 -8.44
CA GLU A 103 10.35 -32.12 -9.47
C GLU A 103 9.60 -30.94 -8.86
N TYR A 104 8.75 -31.19 -7.86
CA TYR A 104 8.12 -30.12 -7.09
C TYR A 104 9.15 -29.20 -6.44
N ASN A 105 10.17 -29.76 -5.77
CA ASN A 105 11.21 -28.94 -5.15
C ASN A 105 12.04 -28.12 -6.16
N ILE A 106 12.33 -28.68 -7.33
CA ILE A 106 12.99 -27.96 -8.43
C ILE A 106 12.11 -26.80 -8.90
N GLN A 107 10.82 -27.06 -9.12
CA GLN A 107 9.85 -26.05 -9.55
C GLN A 107 9.77 -24.88 -8.55
N ASP A 108 9.86 -25.12 -7.24
CA ASP A 108 9.89 -24.05 -6.22
C ASP A 108 11.05 -23.07 -6.45
N VAL A 109 12.23 -23.59 -6.77
CA VAL A 109 13.42 -22.76 -7.02
C VAL A 109 13.29 -22.03 -8.35
N GLU A 110 12.85 -22.72 -9.40
CA GLU A 110 12.64 -22.12 -10.73
C GLU A 110 11.61 -21.00 -10.71
N ILE A 111 10.53 -21.13 -9.92
CA ILE A 111 9.54 -20.06 -9.76
C ILE A 111 10.17 -18.82 -9.14
N VAL A 112 11.01 -18.96 -8.11
CA VAL A 112 11.69 -17.81 -7.49
C VAL A 112 12.65 -17.14 -8.48
N ASP A 113 13.34 -17.92 -9.31
CA ASP A 113 14.20 -17.41 -10.38
C ASP A 113 13.40 -16.62 -11.44
N LYS A 114 12.28 -17.18 -11.93
CA LYS A 114 11.35 -16.49 -12.84
C LYS A 114 10.77 -15.21 -12.23
N LEU A 115 10.47 -15.23 -10.93
CA LEU A 115 10.01 -14.03 -10.21
C LEU A 115 11.10 -12.96 -10.19
N GLU A 116 12.37 -13.31 -9.96
CA GLU A 116 13.47 -12.35 -10.05
C GLU A 116 13.64 -11.84 -11.48
N ASP A 117 13.48 -12.70 -12.50
CA ASP A 117 13.54 -12.27 -13.88
C ASP A 117 12.47 -11.25 -14.27
N LYS A 118 11.27 -11.41 -13.74
CA LYS A 118 10.18 -10.46 -13.96
C LYS A 118 10.34 -9.18 -13.12
N MET A 119 10.67 -9.33 -11.84
CA MET A 119 10.51 -8.26 -10.85
C MET A 119 11.81 -7.55 -10.46
N LYS A 120 12.96 -8.20 -10.64
CA LYS A 120 14.31 -7.69 -10.36
C LYS A 120 14.47 -7.13 -8.94
N LEU A 121 13.90 -7.82 -7.94
CA LEU A 121 13.86 -7.35 -6.56
C LEU A 121 15.22 -7.46 -5.86
N ILE A 122 15.99 -8.50 -6.16
CA ILE A 122 17.36 -8.64 -5.67
C ILE A 122 18.22 -7.54 -6.29
N GLU A 123 18.14 -7.35 -7.61
CA GLU A 123 18.89 -6.30 -8.31
C GLU A 123 18.55 -4.89 -7.76
N LEU A 124 17.27 -4.63 -7.49
CA LEU A 124 16.81 -3.40 -6.86
C LEU A 124 17.41 -3.21 -5.45
N CYS A 125 17.39 -4.26 -4.63
CA CYS A 125 17.97 -4.25 -3.29
C CYS A 125 19.48 -3.94 -3.33
N LEU A 126 20.21 -4.61 -4.22
CA LEU A 126 21.63 -4.40 -4.42
C LEU A 126 21.92 -2.97 -4.89
N THR A 127 21.15 -2.47 -5.86
CA THR A 127 21.27 -1.10 -6.37
C THR A 127 21.15 -0.06 -5.24
N MET A 128 20.13 -0.20 -4.39
CA MET A 128 19.95 0.66 -3.22
C MET A 128 21.09 0.52 -2.21
N ALA A 129 21.53 -0.72 -1.94
CA ALA A 129 22.58 -0.98 -0.96
C ALA A 129 23.93 -0.39 -1.37
N TYR A 130 24.31 -0.56 -2.63
CA TYR A 130 25.55 0.02 -3.17
C TYR A 130 25.50 1.55 -3.20
N ASP A 131 24.37 2.13 -3.60
CA ASP A 131 24.19 3.60 -3.63
C ASP A 131 24.33 4.21 -2.22
N ALA A 132 23.75 3.57 -1.21
CA ALA A 132 23.86 4.02 0.18
C ALA A 132 25.12 3.54 0.92
N LYS A 133 25.88 2.60 0.33
CA LYS A 133 27.01 1.89 0.93
C LYS A 133 26.62 1.20 2.25
N VAL A 134 25.53 0.46 2.24
CA VAL A 134 24.99 -0.31 3.38
C VAL A 134 25.03 -1.82 3.12
N ASN A 135 24.83 -2.63 4.17
CA ASN A 135 24.62 -4.06 3.95
C ASN A 135 23.28 -4.29 3.24
N PHE A 136 23.18 -5.35 2.44
CA PHE A 136 21.96 -5.63 1.67
C PHE A 136 20.70 -5.76 2.55
N THR A 137 20.84 -6.37 3.73
CA THR A 137 19.73 -6.53 4.68
C THR A 137 19.29 -5.20 5.33
N ASP A 138 20.14 -4.17 5.33
CA ASP A 138 19.81 -2.86 5.91
C ASP A 138 18.80 -2.08 5.05
N VAL A 139 18.70 -2.39 3.75
CA VAL A 139 17.72 -1.82 2.81
C VAL A 139 16.28 -2.19 3.18
N LEU A 140 16.08 -3.34 3.83
CA LEU A 140 14.76 -3.73 4.35
C LEU A 140 14.30 -2.81 5.49
N GLY A 141 15.24 -2.20 6.22
CA GLY A 141 14.99 -1.15 7.21
C GLY A 141 14.97 0.25 6.59
N THR A 142 14.48 1.25 7.34
CA THR A 142 14.52 2.66 6.93
C THR A 142 15.60 3.44 7.70
N VAL A 143 15.68 3.23 9.02
CA VAL A 143 16.55 3.99 9.92
C VAL A 143 18.02 3.82 9.59
N ARG A 144 18.51 2.58 9.50
CA ARG A 144 19.94 2.31 9.26
C ARG A 144 20.35 2.66 7.84
N TYR A 145 19.49 2.39 6.86
CA TYR A 145 19.67 2.81 5.47
C TYR A 145 19.97 4.31 5.37
N TRP A 146 19.10 5.15 5.94
CA TRP A 146 19.27 6.60 5.93
C TRP A 146 20.42 7.09 6.81
N ASP A 147 20.68 6.47 7.96
CA ASP A 147 21.79 6.86 8.84
C ASP A 147 23.15 6.74 8.12
N ILE A 148 23.36 5.64 7.40
CA ILE A 148 24.61 5.38 6.67
C ILE A 148 24.68 6.21 5.38
N LEU A 149 23.57 6.35 4.64
CA LEU A 149 23.52 7.20 3.45
C LEU A 149 23.90 8.65 3.80
N ILE A 150 23.31 9.20 4.87
CA ILE A 150 23.62 10.56 5.35
C ILE A 150 25.07 10.62 5.88
N TYR A 151 25.53 9.61 6.62
CA TYR A 151 26.91 9.57 7.09
C TYR A 151 27.91 9.66 5.93
N ASN A 152 27.74 8.85 4.89
CA ASN A 152 28.64 8.87 3.73
C ASN A 152 28.60 10.24 3.02
N TYR A 153 27.40 10.78 2.83
CA TYR A 153 27.21 12.09 2.22
C TYR A 153 27.87 13.23 3.02
N LEU A 154 27.71 13.24 4.35
CA LEU A 154 28.32 14.25 5.23
C LEU A 154 29.83 14.06 5.37
N ARG A 155 30.30 12.81 5.37
CA ARG A 155 31.73 12.49 5.41
C ARG A 155 32.48 13.00 4.18
N GLU A 156 31.88 12.87 2.99
CA GLU A 156 32.42 13.45 1.74
C GLU A 156 32.56 14.98 1.83
N LYS A 157 31.78 15.64 2.70
CA LYS A 157 31.86 17.09 2.98
C LYS A 157 32.69 17.43 4.23
N HIS A 158 33.39 16.45 4.82
CA HIS A 158 34.14 16.62 6.07
C HIS A 158 33.29 17.11 7.27
N ILE A 159 31.99 16.79 7.28
CA ILE A 159 31.07 17.14 8.37
C ILE A 159 30.93 15.94 9.32
N VAL A 160 31.14 16.19 10.62
CA VAL A 160 30.99 15.18 11.67
C VAL A 160 29.53 15.04 12.07
N ILE A 161 29.03 13.80 12.08
CA ILE A 161 27.66 13.48 12.48
C ILE A 161 27.48 13.51 14.01
N PRO A 162 26.28 13.81 14.54
CA PRO A 162 26.04 13.80 15.97
C PRO A 162 26.03 12.39 16.55
N GLN A 163 26.27 12.29 17.86
CA GLN A 163 26.06 11.04 18.59
C GLN A 163 24.55 10.69 18.60
N LYS A 164 24.24 9.41 18.41
CA LYS A 164 22.88 8.91 18.51
C LYS A 164 22.38 9.01 19.96
N LYS A 165 21.33 9.78 20.18
CA LYS A 165 20.66 9.90 21.47
C LYS A 165 19.55 8.86 21.59
N LYS A 166 19.29 8.37 22.81
CA LYS A 166 18.04 7.66 23.09
C LYS A 166 16.95 8.71 23.24
N SER A 167 15.94 8.67 22.39
CA SER A 167 14.70 9.41 22.62
C SER A 167 13.66 8.44 23.15
N ASP A 168 12.87 8.88 24.13
CA ASP A 168 11.70 8.13 24.55
C ASP A 168 10.74 7.95 23.37
N LYS A 169 9.93 6.89 23.44
CA LYS A 169 8.91 6.63 22.43
C LYS A 169 7.89 7.75 22.49
N VAL A 170 8.00 8.71 21.59
CA VAL A 170 7.07 9.84 21.49
C VAL A 170 5.66 9.31 21.22
N GLU A 171 4.65 9.93 21.84
CA GLU A 171 3.25 9.72 21.48
C GLU A 171 3.02 10.02 19.98
N LYS A 172 1.91 9.54 19.43
CA LYS A 172 1.58 9.76 18.01
C LYS A 172 1.57 11.27 17.71
N PHE A 173 2.45 11.71 16.82
CA PHE A 173 2.47 13.09 16.32
C PHE A 173 1.49 13.28 15.16
N VAL A 174 1.19 14.54 14.82
CA VAL A 174 0.16 14.91 13.84
C VAL A 174 0.44 14.31 12.46
N GLY A 175 -0.54 13.58 11.91
CA GLY A 175 -0.45 12.90 10.61
C GLY A 175 -0.90 13.75 9.42
N ALA A 176 -1.17 13.11 8.28
CA ALA A 176 -1.70 13.77 7.08
C ALA A 176 -3.16 14.24 7.26
N PHE A 177 -3.56 15.25 6.49
CA PHE A 177 -4.95 15.73 6.42
C PHE A 177 -5.74 14.95 5.37
N VAL A 178 -6.99 14.63 5.70
CA VAL A 178 -7.95 14.01 4.78
C VAL A 178 -9.29 14.74 4.95
N LYS A 179 -9.80 15.32 3.85
CA LYS A 179 -11.10 16.00 3.82
C LYS A 179 -12.23 14.97 3.89
N ASP A 180 -13.33 15.29 4.54
CA ASP A 180 -14.58 14.54 4.38
C ASP A 180 -15.09 14.70 2.95
N PRO A 181 -15.26 13.60 2.18
CA PRO A 181 -15.64 13.73 0.79
C PRO A 181 -17.11 14.09 0.66
N GLN A 182 -17.46 14.75 -0.45
CA GLN A 182 -18.84 14.85 -0.89
C GLN A 182 -19.30 13.47 -1.35
N VAL A 183 -20.12 12.80 -0.54
CA VAL A 183 -20.60 11.44 -0.77
C VAL A 183 -21.65 11.43 -1.88
N GLY A 184 -21.59 10.42 -2.75
CA GLY A 184 -22.49 10.23 -3.88
C GLY A 184 -21.75 10.08 -5.20
N MET A 185 -22.52 10.09 -6.29
CA MET A 185 -22.00 10.06 -7.65
C MET A 185 -21.81 11.49 -8.18
N HIS A 186 -20.66 11.72 -8.80
CA HIS A 186 -20.24 13.00 -9.37
C HIS A 186 -19.81 12.80 -10.81
N LYS A 187 -20.10 13.77 -11.67
CA LYS A 187 -19.71 13.74 -13.08
C LYS A 187 -18.47 14.59 -13.34
N TRP A 188 -17.71 14.22 -14.36
CA TRP A 188 -16.56 14.96 -14.88
C TRP A 188 -15.55 15.34 -13.80
N VAL A 189 -14.91 14.33 -13.23
CA VAL A 189 -13.96 14.49 -12.13
C VAL A 189 -12.54 14.53 -12.67
N MET A 190 -11.76 15.53 -12.26
CA MET A 190 -10.31 15.54 -12.45
C MET A 190 -9.58 15.46 -11.12
N SER A 191 -8.50 14.70 -11.05
CA SER A 191 -7.57 14.73 -9.92
C SER A 191 -6.27 15.44 -10.26
N PHE A 192 -5.74 16.14 -9.26
CA PHE A 192 -4.41 16.75 -9.28
C PHE A 192 -3.62 16.23 -8.10
N ASP A 193 -2.34 15.88 -8.31
CA ASP A 193 -1.47 15.25 -7.30
C ASP A 193 -0.15 16.00 -7.16
N LEU A 194 0.34 16.14 -5.93
CA LEU A 194 1.64 16.76 -5.64
C LEU A 194 2.77 15.76 -5.83
N ASN A 195 3.75 16.14 -6.66
CA ASN A 195 4.93 15.33 -6.89
C ASN A 195 5.70 15.11 -5.58
N SER A 196 5.76 13.86 -5.09
CA SER A 196 6.55 13.45 -3.91
C SER A 196 6.48 14.47 -2.77
N LEU A 197 5.28 14.69 -2.22
CA LEU A 197 4.96 15.73 -1.24
C LEU A 197 6.03 15.96 -0.18
N TYR A 198 6.33 14.94 0.64
CA TYR A 198 7.21 15.11 1.80
C TYR A 198 8.65 15.48 1.45
N PRO A 199 9.34 14.82 0.49
CA PRO A 199 10.63 15.30 0.00
C PRO A 199 10.61 16.77 -0.46
N HIS A 200 9.57 17.19 -1.19
CA HIS A 200 9.51 18.58 -1.68
C HIS A 200 9.22 19.58 -0.56
N LEU A 201 8.50 19.20 0.50
CA LEU A 201 8.33 20.04 1.69
C LEU A 201 9.65 20.21 2.45
N ILE A 202 10.45 19.15 2.56
CA ILE A 202 11.79 19.20 3.14
C ILE A 202 12.65 20.21 2.36
N MET A 203 12.64 20.13 1.03
CA MET A 203 13.37 21.07 0.16
C MET A 203 12.84 22.51 0.25
N GLN A 204 11.52 22.69 0.15
CA GLN A 204 10.86 23.99 0.15
C GLN A 204 11.13 24.80 1.42
N TYR A 205 11.02 24.18 2.59
CA TYR A 205 11.19 24.87 3.86
C TYR A 205 12.61 24.76 4.44
N ASN A 206 13.53 24.10 3.73
CA ASN A 206 14.90 23.82 4.17
C ASN A 206 14.95 23.06 5.52
N ILE A 207 14.10 22.03 5.66
CA ILE A 207 13.94 21.25 6.89
C ILE A 207 15.17 20.37 7.08
N SER A 208 16.01 20.69 8.07
CA SER A 208 17.20 19.92 8.40
C SER A 208 17.59 20.16 9.87
N PRO A 209 18.21 19.19 10.57
CA PRO A 209 18.59 19.36 11.98
C PRO A 209 19.44 20.60 12.29
N GLU A 210 20.34 20.97 11.38
CA GLU A 210 21.30 22.06 11.52
C GLU A 210 20.81 23.40 10.96
N THR A 211 19.65 23.42 10.32
CA THR A 211 18.95 24.63 9.88
C THR A 211 17.81 24.99 10.83
N LEU A 212 17.30 24.05 11.62
CA LEU A 212 16.29 24.25 12.64
C LEU A 212 16.75 25.22 13.75
N LEU A 213 15.91 26.19 14.07
CA LEU A 213 16.12 27.10 15.19
C LEU A 213 15.56 26.52 16.50
N SER A 214 16.08 27.00 17.64
CA SER A 214 15.70 26.50 18.96
C SER A 214 14.27 26.88 19.36
N SER A 215 13.79 28.06 18.94
CA SER A 215 12.46 28.56 19.29
C SER A 215 11.37 28.06 18.35
N VAL A 216 10.22 27.74 18.93
CA VAL A 216 8.96 27.44 18.24
C VAL A 216 7.93 28.49 18.65
N ASN A 217 7.15 28.98 17.70
CA ASN A 217 6.05 29.89 17.99
C ASN A 217 4.71 29.12 17.93
N GLU A 218 4.25 28.69 19.10
CA GLU A 218 3.00 27.93 19.27
C GLU A 218 1.74 28.68 18.81
N LYS A 219 1.81 30.00 18.61
CA LYS A 219 0.68 30.76 18.07
C LYS A 219 0.44 30.46 16.60
N ILE A 220 1.40 29.88 15.89
CA ILE A 220 1.33 29.56 14.46
C ILE A 220 0.69 28.18 14.31
N THR A 221 -0.42 28.12 13.59
CA THR A 221 -1.13 26.88 13.25
C THR A 221 -1.60 26.93 11.81
N VAL A 222 -1.91 25.77 11.24
CA VAL A 222 -2.45 25.65 9.87
C VAL A 222 -3.69 26.54 9.69
N ASP A 223 -4.64 26.50 10.62
CA ASP A 223 -5.89 27.27 10.51
C ASP A 223 -5.66 28.78 10.52
N LYS A 224 -4.78 29.29 11.40
CA LYS A 224 -4.49 30.73 11.47
C LYS A 224 -3.77 31.25 10.23
N ILE A 225 -2.98 30.41 9.57
CA ILE A 225 -2.35 30.75 8.29
C ILE A 225 -3.43 30.80 7.19
N LEU A 226 -4.33 29.82 7.13
CA LEU A 226 -5.43 29.79 6.17
C LEU A 226 -6.45 30.94 6.35
N ASP A 227 -6.62 31.40 7.59
CA ASP A 227 -7.42 32.58 7.96
C ASP A 227 -6.72 33.92 7.65
N GLY A 228 -5.45 33.90 7.25
CA GLY A 228 -4.66 35.12 7.00
C GLY A 228 -4.25 35.88 8.28
N LYS A 229 -4.39 35.26 9.46
CA LYS A 229 -4.04 35.87 10.76
C LYS A 229 -2.53 35.82 11.07
N VAL A 230 -1.79 35.01 10.32
CA VAL A 230 -0.33 34.83 10.48
C VAL A 230 0.36 35.06 9.15
N LYS A 231 1.39 35.91 9.16
CA LYS A 231 2.32 36.12 8.05
C LYS A 231 3.74 36.03 8.58
N ASN A 232 4.63 35.40 7.82
CA ASN A 232 6.04 35.39 8.20
C ASN A 232 6.66 36.78 7.98
N THR A 233 7.12 37.41 9.06
CA THR A 233 7.86 38.68 9.04
C THR A 233 9.35 38.49 9.33
N SER A 234 9.78 37.25 9.55
CA SER A 234 11.18 36.91 9.86
C SER A 234 12.01 36.70 8.59
N LYS A 235 13.33 36.73 8.74
CA LYS A 235 14.29 36.34 7.68
C LYS A 235 14.43 34.81 7.49
N TYR A 236 13.69 34.02 8.26
CA TYR A 236 13.79 32.56 8.28
C TYR A 236 12.61 31.94 7.54
N SER A 237 12.76 30.68 7.12
CA SER A 237 11.67 29.89 6.56
C SER A 237 10.76 29.39 7.68
N MET A 238 9.46 29.66 7.62
CA MET A 238 8.48 29.33 8.65
C MET A 238 7.68 28.09 8.24
N THR A 239 7.39 27.20 9.18
CA THR A 239 6.48 26.06 8.98
C THR A 239 5.25 26.13 9.87
N PRO A 240 4.15 25.41 9.55
CA PRO A 240 2.86 25.60 10.22
C PRO A 240 2.79 25.06 11.65
N ASN A 241 3.79 24.29 12.09
CA ASN A 241 3.98 23.91 13.50
C ASN A 241 4.75 24.97 14.30
N GLY A 242 5.02 26.15 13.71
CA GLY A 242 5.71 27.26 14.38
C GLY A 242 7.22 27.13 14.43
N ALA A 243 7.81 26.11 13.81
CA ALA A 243 9.26 25.99 13.67
C ALA A 243 9.80 26.95 12.60
N PHE A 244 11.06 27.35 12.76
CA PHE A 244 11.77 28.21 11.83
C PHE A 244 13.07 27.56 11.38
N PHE A 245 13.41 27.76 10.12
CA PHE A 245 14.59 27.20 9.46
C PHE A 245 15.43 28.30 8.83
N ARG A 246 16.75 28.15 8.94
CA ARG A 246 17.75 29.04 8.32
C ARG A 246 17.57 29.13 6.81
N LYS A 247 17.86 30.30 6.24
CA LYS A 247 17.89 30.54 4.79
C LYS A 247 19.25 30.99 4.27
N ASP A 248 20.15 31.36 5.16
CA ASP A 248 21.52 31.77 4.86
C ASP A 248 22.43 30.61 4.45
N LYS A 249 22.04 29.37 4.78
CA LYS A 249 22.68 28.14 4.33
C LYS A 249 21.64 27.09 3.97
N ARG A 250 21.93 26.27 2.96
CA ARG A 250 21.13 25.09 2.64
C ARG A 250 21.48 23.95 3.60
N GLY A 251 20.46 23.23 4.05
CA GLY A 251 20.64 22.07 4.90
C GLY A 251 21.06 20.82 4.13
N PHE A 252 21.75 19.90 4.79
CA PHE A 252 22.23 18.65 4.17
C PHE A 252 21.07 17.75 3.74
N LEU A 253 19.97 17.72 4.50
CA LEU A 253 18.84 16.85 4.18
C LEU A 253 18.10 17.33 2.92
N PRO A 254 17.74 18.63 2.79
CA PRO A 254 17.25 19.21 1.53
C PRO A 254 18.19 19.03 0.34
N GLU A 255 19.50 19.20 0.52
CA GLU A 255 20.49 19.04 -0.55
C GLU A 255 20.57 17.57 -1.02
N LEU A 256 20.59 16.63 -0.08
CA LEU A 256 20.58 15.20 -0.39
C LEU A 256 19.27 14.74 -1.06
N MET A 257 18.12 15.24 -0.60
CA MET A 257 16.82 14.95 -1.25
C MET A 257 16.81 15.42 -2.70
N GLU A 258 17.29 16.64 -2.96
CA GLU A 258 17.33 17.19 -4.33
C GLU A 258 18.23 16.35 -5.22
N LYS A 259 19.44 16.00 -4.77
CA LYS A 259 20.35 15.13 -5.53
C LYS A 259 19.70 13.80 -5.92
N ILE A 260 19.03 13.13 -4.97
CA ILE A 260 18.35 11.86 -5.22
C ILE A 260 17.17 12.05 -6.20
N TYR A 261 16.45 13.16 -6.10
CA TYR A 261 15.35 13.50 -7.01
C TYR A 261 15.83 13.80 -8.43
N GLU A 262 16.88 14.59 -8.60
CA GLU A 262 17.48 14.91 -9.89
C GLU A 262 18.03 13.66 -10.57
N ASP A 263 18.73 12.80 -9.82
CA ASP A 263 19.16 11.48 -10.30
C ASP A 263 17.96 10.67 -10.82
N ARG A 264 16.88 10.62 -10.03
CA ARG A 264 15.65 9.91 -10.43
C ARG A 264 15.09 10.46 -11.73
N VAL A 265 14.97 11.78 -11.86
CA VAL A 265 14.43 12.44 -13.07
C VAL A 265 15.31 12.13 -14.28
N LYS A 266 16.63 12.21 -14.13
CA LYS A 266 17.60 11.86 -15.16
C LYS A 266 17.43 10.42 -15.65
N TYR A 267 17.43 9.44 -14.73
CA TYR A 267 17.32 8.02 -15.12
C TYR A 267 15.92 7.67 -15.64
N LYS A 268 14.85 8.29 -15.13
CA LYS A 268 13.50 8.14 -15.69
C LYS A 268 13.45 8.65 -17.13
N LYS A 269 14.07 9.80 -17.43
CA LYS A 269 14.13 10.34 -18.79
C LYS A 269 14.89 9.41 -19.74
N LEU A 270 16.08 8.95 -19.34
CA LEU A 270 16.88 8.01 -20.13
C LEU A 270 16.13 6.70 -20.39
N MET A 271 15.47 6.15 -19.37
CA MET A 271 14.62 4.95 -19.50
C MET A 271 13.53 5.15 -20.56
N LEU A 272 12.81 6.27 -20.51
CA LEU A 272 11.72 6.57 -21.46
C LEU A 272 12.24 6.75 -22.89
N GLN A 273 13.40 7.39 -23.07
CA GLN A 273 14.03 7.55 -24.37
C GLN A 273 14.38 6.19 -24.99
N LEU A 274 15.01 5.31 -24.22
CA LEU A 274 15.36 3.97 -24.69
C LEU A 274 14.13 3.10 -24.92
N GLN A 275 13.07 3.24 -24.12
CA GLN A 275 11.81 2.54 -24.37
C GLN A 275 11.21 2.95 -25.71
N GLN A 276 11.19 4.25 -26.02
CA GLN A 276 10.69 4.73 -27.30
C GLN A 276 11.57 4.25 -28.46
N GLU A 277 12.89 4.25 -28.29
CA GLU A 277 13.83 3.74 -29.28
C GLU A 277 13.66 2.23 -29.52
N TYR A 278 13.46 1.46 -28.45
CA TYR A 278 13.14 0.03 -28.54
C TYR A 278 11.82 -0.20 -29.26
N GLU A 279 10.78 0.60 -29.01
CA GLU A 279 9.52 0.48 -29.74
C GLU A 279 9.69 0.75 -31.24
N ASN A 280 10.56 1.70 -31.61
CA ASN A 280 10.83 2.06 -33.00
C ASN A 280 11.72 1.04 -33.72
N THR A 281 12.73 0.50 -33.04
CA THR A 281 13.79 -0.35 -33.66
C THR A 281 13.57 -1.84 -33.42
N LYS A 282 12.87 -2.21 -32.34
CA LYS A 282 12.77 -3.56 -31.76
C LYS A 282 14.13 -4.19 -31.44
N ASP A 283 15.16 -3.38 -31.22
CA ASP A 283 16.50 -3.86 -30.87
C ASP A 283 16.53 -4.37 -29.41
N LYS A 284 16.67 -5.69 -29.26
CA LYS A 284 16.74 -6.36 -27.96
C LYS A 284 17.93 -5.93 -27.11
N THR A 285 18.99 -5.32 -27.67
CA THR A 285 20.13 -4.84 -26.88
C THR A 285 19.73 -3.75 -25.88
N LEU A 286 18.74 -2.92 -26.24
CA LEU A 286 18.23 -1.80 -25.44
C LEU A 286 17.50 -2.26 -24.17
N LEU A 287 16.97 -3.48 -24.15
CA LEU A 287 16.21 -4.02 -23.03
C LEU A 287 17.03 -4.04 -21.73
N LYS A 288 18.35 -4.30 -21.83
CA LYS A 288 19.25 -4.31 -20.67
C LYS A 288 19.37 -2.92 -20.04
N ASP A 289 19.58 -1.89 -20.86
CA ASP A 289 19.72 -0.53 -20.37
C ASP A 289 18.39 0.06 -19.88
N ILE A 290 17.27 -0.30 -20.53
CA ILE A 290 15.92 0.01 -20.04
C ILE A 290 15.71 -0.57 -18.64
N SER A 291 16.02 -1.86 -18.45
CA SER A 291 15.88 -2.53 -17.16
C SER A 291 16.75 -1.88 -16.09
N LYS A 292 18.02 -1.61 -16.41
CA LYS A 292 18.97 -0.92 -15.52
C LYS A 292 18.47 0.45 -15.09
N TYR A 293 18.06 1.30 -16.03
CA TYR A 293 17.56 2.65 -15.70
C TYR A 293 16.23 2.61 -14.96
N ASN A 294 15.37 1.62 -15.24
CA ASN A 294 14.17 1.39 -14.45
C ASN A 294 14.50 1.03 -12.99
N ASN A 295 15.46 0.14 -12.77
CA ASN A 295 15.90 -0.24 -11.42
C ASN A 295 16.49 0.95 -10.66
N ILE A 296 17.33 1.77 -11.30
CA ILE A 296 17.90 2.96 -10.66
C ILE A 296 16.81 3.98 -10.32
N GLN A 297 15.91 4.33 -11.25
CA GLN A 297 14.85 5.31 -10.94
C GLN A 297 13.91 4.80 -9.82
N MET A 298 13.64 3.49 -9.78
CA MET A 298 12.82 2.87 -8.76
C MET A 298 13.52 2.89 -7.40
N ALA A 299 14.81 2.56 -7.34
CA ALA A 299 15.65 2.66 -6.13
C ALA A 299 15.62 4.09 -5.55
N LYS A 300 15.76 5.11 -6.40
CA LYS A 300 15.68 6.52 -5.99
C LYS A 300 14.27 6.91 -5.53
N LYS A 301 13.21 6.43 -6.21
CA LYS A 301 11.81 6.62 -5.78
C LYS A 301 11.55 6.05 -4.39
N ILE A 302 11.94 4.80 -4.15
CA ILE A 302 11.77 4.11 -2.86
C ILE A 302 12.55 4.84 -1.78
N SER A 303 13.79 5.24 -2.07
CA SER A 303 14.61 6.05 -1.17
C SER A 303 13.86 7.31 -0.75
N LEU A 304 13.49 8.18 -1.70
CA LEU A 304 12.76 9.43 -1.43
C LEU A 304 11.51 9.22 -0.57
N ASN A 305 10.67 8.24 -0.92
CA ASN A 305 9.45 7.95 -0.18
C ASN A 305 9.72 7.46 1.25
N SER A 306 10.85 6.80 1.48
CA SER A 306 11.25 6.31 2.80
C SER A 306 11.90 7.37 3.70
N ALA A 307 12.34 8.51 3.15
CA ALA A 307 13.06 9.56 3.89
C ALA A 307 12.27 10.09 5.08
N TYR A 308 11.00 10.44 4.86
CA TYR A 308 10.10 10.88 5.92
C TYR A 308 9.93 9.79 7.00
N GLY A 309 9.80 8.53 6.59
CA GLY A 309 9.70 7.40 7.51
C GLY A 309 10.93 7.22 8.40
N ALA A 310 12.11 7.70 7.99
CA ALA A 310 13.29 7.77 8.84
C ALA A 310 13.26 9.02 9.75
N VAL A 311 12.95 10.20 9.20
CA VAL A 311 12.88 11.46 9.97
C VAL A 311 11.87 11.40 11.12
N GLY A 312 10.73 10.73 10.91
CA GLY A 312 9.69 10.55 11.94
C GLY A 312 9.95 9.38 12.92
N ASN A 313 11.08 8.68 12.82
CA ASN A 313 11.36 7.51 13.66
C ASN A 313 12.25 7.88 14.86
N SER A 314 11.79 7.60 16.08
CA SER A 314 12.54 7.90 17.32
C SER A 314 13.91 7.20 17.42
N TRP A 315 14.12 6.12 16.68
CA TRP A 315 15.42 5.43 16.64
C TRP A 315 16.42 6.06 15.65
N PHE A 316 16.01 7.06 14.89
CA PHE A 316 16.86 7.75 13.92
C PHE A 316 17.79 8.75 14.60
N ARG A 317 19.05 8.81 14.14
CA ARG A 317 20.08 9.68 14.74
C ARG A 317 19.70 11.16 14.73
N TYR A 318 19.02 11.57 13.67
CA TYR A 318 18.62 12.94 13.42
C TYR A 318 17.15 13.19 13.78
N PHE A 319 16.54 12.29 14.56
CA PHE A 319 15.16 12.44 14.98
C PHE A 319 14.99 13.72 15.81
N ASP A 320 14.06 14.57 15.34
CA ASP A 320 13.56 15.71 16.07
C ASP A 320 12.07 15.84 15.74
N LEU A 321 11.22 15.85 16.77
CA LEU A 321 9.78 15.93 16.61
C LEU A 321 9.36 17.16 15.79
N ARG A 322 10.07 18.29 15.96
CA ARG A 322 9.76 19.54 15.26
C ARG A 322 9.98 19.41 13.76
N ASN A 323 10.97 18.64 13.32
CA ASN A 323 11.19 18.35 11.90
C ASN A 323 10.09 17.46 11.34
N ALA A 324 9.71 16.40 12.07
CA ALA A 324 8.67 15.48 11.63
C ALA A 324 7.31 16.19 11.51
N GLU A 325 6.92 16.99 12.51
CA GLU A 325 5.69 17.78 12.50
C GLU A 325 5.72 18.93 11.51
N ALA A 326 6.88 19.55 11.26
CA ALA A 326 7.03 20.57 10.23
C ALA A 326 6.68 19.99 8.85
N ILE A 327 7.08 18.76 8.55
CA ILE A 327 6.74 18.08 7.29
C ILE A 327 5.24 17.80 7.23
N THR A 328 4.65 17.18 8.25
CA THR A 328 3.24 16.76 8.20
C THR A 328 2.29 17.95 8.17
N THR A 329 2.48 18.94 9.06
CA THR A 329 1.64 20.15 9.12
C THR A 329 1.79 21.01 7.86
N SER A 330 2.98 21.05 7.25
CA SER A 330 3.16 21.71 5.95
C SER A 330 2.40 21.00 4.83
N GLY A 331 2.31 19.67 4.86
CA GLY A 331 1.46 18.91 3.93
C GLY A 331 -0.02 19.25 4.11
N GLN A 332 -0.49 19.31 5.36
CA GLN A 332 -1.86 19.74 5.65
C GLN A 332 -2.16 21.16 5.15
N LEU A 333 -1.22 22.10 5.36
CA LEU A 333 -1.35 23.46 4.86
C LEU A 333 -1.38 23.49 3.33
N ALA A 334 -0.47 22.78 2.66
CA ALA A 334 -0.38 22.78 1.20
C ALA A 334 -1.68 22.29 0.54
N ILE A 335 -2.27 21.21 1.06
CA ILE A 335 -3.50 20.64 0.49
C ILE A 335 -4.73 21.51 0.79
N ARG A 336 -4.86 22.04 2.00
CA ARG A 336 -5.99 22.92 2.38
C ARG A 336 -5.91 24.30 1.72
N TRP A 337 -4.69 24.81 1.51
CA TRP A 337 -4.45 26.05 0.79
C TRP A 337 -4.91 25.95 -0.66
N ILE A 338 -4.54 24.87 -1.35
CA ILE A 338 -4.90 24.71 -2.76
C ILE A 338 -6.39 24.42 -2.92
N GLU A 339 -6.99 23.66 -2.00
CA GLU A 339 -8.44 23.45 -1.94
C GLU A 339 -9.19 24.79 -1.88
N LYS A 340 -8.84 25.66 -0.92
CA LYS A 340 -9.44 27.00 -0.79
C LYS A 340 -9.22 27.83 -2.05
N SER A 341 -7.99 27.83 -2.58
CA SER A 341 -7.63 28.60 -3.77
C SER A 341 -8.41 28.19 -5.02
N LEU A 342 -8.53 26.87 -5.26
CA LEU A 342 -9.26 26.31 -6.40
C LEU A 342 -10.75 26.57 -6.29
N ASN A 343 -11.34 26.42 -5.10
CA ASN A 343 -12.74 26.78 -4.89
C ASN A 343 -13.00 28.25 -5.20
N THR A 344 -12.16 29.18 -4.71
CA THR A 344 -12.31 30.61 -5.04
C THR A 344 -12.17 30.86 -6.54
N TYR A 345 -11.21 30.21 -7.20
CA TYR A 345 -11.00 30.36 -8.64
C TYR A 345 -12.18 29.84 -9.47
N LEU A 346 -12.69 28.66 -9.16
CA LEU A 346 -13.80 28.03 -9.88
C LEU A 346 -15.12 28.77 -9.65
N ASN A 347 -15.41 29.20 -8.42
CA ASN A 347 -16.59 30.03 -8.13
C ASN A 347 -16.60 31.33 -8.94
N LYS A 348 -15.44 31.98 -9.06
CA LYS A 348 -15.29 33.21 -9.86
C LYS A 348 -15.56 32.97 -11.34
N ILE A 349 -15.06 31.87 -11.91
CA ILE A 349 -15.20 31.56 -13.34
C ILE A 349 -16.61 31.09 -13.69
N LEU A 350 -17.20 30.31 -12.79
CA LEU A 350 -18.51 29.71 -12.99
C LEU A 350 -19.65 30.58 -12.48
N GLU A 351 -19.33 31.76 -11.93
CA GLU A 351 -20.29 32.72 -11.35
C GLU A 351 -21.20 32.06 -10.33
N THR A 352 -20.60 31.22 -9.46
CA THR A 352 -21.30 30.59 -8.34
C THR A 352 -20.84 31.22 -7.03
N ASP A 353 -21.72 31.20 -6.04
CA ASP A 353 -21.43 31.68 -4.70
C ASP A 353 -21.17 30.50 -3.76
N GLU A 354 -20.02 30.52 -3.09
CA GLU A 354 -19.57 29.55 -2.08
C GLU A 354 -19.74 28.04 -2.42
N LYS A 355 -19.80 27.67 -3.70
CA LYS A 355 -19.91 26.26 -4.11
C LYS A 355 -18.60 25.53 -3.88
N ASP A 356 -18.65 24.38 -3.19
CA ASP A 356 -17.49 23.51 -3.03
C ASP A 356 -17.35 22.57 -4.23
N TYR A 357 -16.38 22.86 -5.10
CA TYR A 357 -16.04 22.04 -6.25
C TYR A 357 -15.08 20.89 -5.92
N ILE A 358 -14.45 20.94 -4.73
CA ILE A 358 -13.47 19.93 -4.31
C ILE A 358 -14.22 18.80 -3.62
N LEU A 359 -14.42 17.72 -4.35
CA LEU A 359 -15.14 16.52 -3.89
C LEU A 359 -14.42 15.83 -2.75
N ALA A 360 -13.09 15.74 -2.82
CA ALA A 360 -12.27 15.05 -1.82
C ALA A 360 -10.82 15.54 -1.89
N SER A 361 -10.11 15.38 -0.76
CA SER A 361 -8.68 15.65 -0.65
C SER A 361 -8.05 14.54 0.20
N ASP A 362 -7.02 13.84 -0.29
CA ASP A 362 -6.27 12.84 0.48
C ASP A 362 -4.77 13.13 0.40
N THR A 363 -4.22 13.64 1.50
CA THR A 363 -2.78 13.87 1.72
C THR A 363 -2.10 14.84 0.75
N ASP A 364 -1.96 14.45 -0.51
CA ASP A 364 -1.27 15.11 -1.62
C ASP A 364 -2.14 15.31 -2.86
N SER A 365 -3.33 14.73 -2.90
CA SER A 365 -4.24 14.79 -4.06
C SER A 365 -5.54 15.54 -3.76
N VAL A 366 -6.04 16.29 -4.75
CA VAL A 366 -7.38 16.90 -4.76
C VAL A 366 -8.22 16.36 -5.91
N TYR A 367 -9.51 16.16 -5.68
CA TYR A 367 -10.49 15.70 -6.65
C TYR A 367 -11.53 16.78 -6.88
N ILE A 368 -11.73 17.19 -8.13
CA ILE A 368 -12.51 18.36 -8.50
C ILE A 368 -13.61 17.95 -9.48
N THR A 369 -14.85 18.38 -9.24
CA THR A 369 -15.94 18.24 -10.21
C THR A 369 -15.95 19.40 -11.22
N PHE A 370 -16.06 19.05 -12.50
CA PHE A 370 -16.24 19.98 -13.61
C PHE A 370 -17.62 19.86 -14.25
N GLU A 371 -18.57 19.18 -13.61
CA GLU A 371 -19.93 19.00 -14.14
C GLU A 371 -20.54 20.34 -14.59
N SER A 372 -20.51 21.36 -13.74
CA SER A 372 -21.07 22.69 -14.08
C SER A 372 -20.33 23.37 -15.23
N LEU A 373 -19.02 23.15 -15.40
CA LEU A 373 -18.27 23.70 -16.52
C LEU A 373 -18.64 22.98 -17.83
N VAL A 374 -18.68 21.65 -17.79
CA VAL A 374 -19.00 20.83 -18.97
C VAL A 374 -20.43 21.08 -19.44
N SER A 375 -21.40 21.13 -18.53
CA SER A 375 -22.79 21.44 -18.87
C SER A 375 -22.95 22.83 -19.52
N LYS A 376 -22.19 23.84 -19.08
CA LYS A 376 -22.22 25.18 -19.67
C LYS A 376 -21.63 25.22 -21.09
N VAL A 377 -20.58 24.43 -21.36
CA VAL A 377 -19.86 24.46 -22.65
C VAL A 377 -20.49 23.54 -23.69
N PHE A 378 -20.94 22.35 -23.29
CA PHE A 378 -21.39 21.31 -24.21
C PHE A 378 -22.85 20.87 -24.03
N GLY A 379 -23.58 21.38 -23.04
CA GLY A 379 -24.95 20.97 -22.74
C GLY A 379 -25.04 19.62 -22.01
N GLU A 380 -26.19 18.93 -22.13
CA GLU A 380 -26.54 17.79 -21.27
C GLU A 380 -26.01 16.43 -21.75
N SER A 381 -25.59 16.28 -23.01
CA SER A 381 -25.12 15.00 -23.58
C SER A 381 -23.91 15.17 -24.50
N PRO A 382 -22.76 15.56 -23.95
CA PRO A 382 -21.57 15.77 -24.75
C PRO A 382 -20.88 14.46 -25.12
N GLU A 383 -20.19 14.46 -26.27
CA GLU A 383 -19.32 13.35 -26.65
C GLU A 383 -18.13 13.25 -25.70
N THR A 384 -17.97 12.10 -25.02
CA THR A 384 -16.97 11.91 -23.96
C THR A 384 -15.55 12.22 -24.41
N SER A 385 -15.17 11.81 -25.63
CA SER A 385 -13.85 12.06 -26.22
C SER A 385 -13.48 13.56 -26.22
N LYS A 386 -14.41 14.42 -26.67
CA LYS A 386 -14.26 15.87 -26.77
C LYS A 386 -14.18 16.52 -25.40
N VAL A 387 -14.99 16.05 -24.44
CA VAL A 387 -14.95 16.57 -23.07
C VAL A 387 -13.60 16.27 -22.43
N VAL A 388 -13.09 15.04 -22.58
CA VAL A 388 -11.81 14.66 -21.99
C VAL A 388 -10.66 15.46 -22.63
N GLU A 389 -10.70 15.73 -23.94
CA GLU A 389 -9.71 16.62 -24.59
C GLU A 389 -9.81 18.06 -24.07
N PHE A 390 -11.03 18.60 -23.96
CA PHE A 390 -11.28 19.93 -23.43
C PHE A 390 -10.78 20.07 -21.99
N LEU A 391 -11.14 19.13 -21.11
CA LEU A 391 -10.71 19.10 -19.72
C LEU A 391 -9.18 18.96 -19.60
N GLY A 392 -8.57 18.18 -20.49
CA GLY A 392 -7.11 18.09 -20.60
C GLY A 392 -6.46 19.45 -20.88
N LYS A 393 -6.99 20.21 -21.85
CA LYS A 393 -6.53 21.58 -22.15
C LYS A 393 -6.79 22.54 -20.99
N VAL A 394 -7.97 22.48 -20.35
CA VAL A 394 -8.28 23.30 -19.17
C VAL A 394 -7.29 23.04 -18.03
N ALA A 395 -6.94 21.77 -17.80
CA ALA A 395 -5.95 21.40 -16.79
C ALA A 395 -4.58 22.06 -17.09
N THR A 396 -4.04 21.85 -18.30
CA THR A 396 -2.70 22.33 -18.68
C THR A 396 -2.63 23.85 -18.87
N ASP A 397 -3.61 24.46 -19.52
CA ASP A 397 -3.54 25.87 -19.93
C ASP A 397 -4.03 26.83 -18.85
N LYS A 398 -4.86 26.37 -17.91
CA LYS A 398 -5.52 27.24 -16.90
C LYS A 398 -5.23 26.81 -15.47
N LEU A 399 -5.52 25.55 -15.12
CA LEU A 399 -5.46 25.10 -13.73
C LEU A 399 -4.03 24.93 -13.22
N GLU A 400 -3.16 24.24 -13.96
CA GLU A 400 -1.75 24.06 -13.55
C GLU A 400 -1.02 25.40 -13.38
N PRO A 401 -1.11 26.38 -14.30
CA PRO A 401 -0.55 27.72 -14.10
C PRO A 401 -1.12 28.43 -12.87
N PHE A 402 -2.43 28.32 -12.62
CA PHE A 402 -3.06 28.89 -11.43
C PHE A 402 -2.56 28.23 -10.14
N ILE A 403 -2.48 26.90 -10.10
CA ILE A 403 -1.99 26.13 -8.96
C ILE A 403 -0.53 26.50 -8.65
N ASN A 404 0.32 26.56 -9.67
CA ASN A 404 1.72 26.99 -9.53
C ASN A 404 1.83 28.41 -8.97
N LYS A 405 1.02 29.35 -9.47
CA LYS A 405 0.96 30.72 -8.93
C LYS A 405 0.50 30.74 -7.48
N SER A 406 -0.51 29.94 -7.13
CA SER A 406 -1.01 29.84 -5.75
C SER A 406 0.05 29.30 -4.79
N TYR A 407 0.78 28.25 -5.17
CA TYR A 407 1.87 27.73 -4.35
C TYR A 407 3.07 28.68 -4.25
N LYS A 408 3.33 29.49 -5.29
CA LYS A 408 4.32 30.56 -5.21
C LYS A 408 3.92 31.60 -4.16
N SER A 409 2.66 32.04 -4.16
CA SER A 409 2.15 32.95 -3.13
C SER A 409 2.25 32.34 -1.72
N LEU A 410 1.96 31.04 -1.56
CA LEU A 410 2.14 30.35 -0.28
C LEU A 410 3.60 30.31 0.16
N ALA A 411 4.52 29.99 -0.76
CA ALA A 411 5.95 29.98 -0.49
C ALA A 411 6.44 31.36 -0.03
N GLU A 412 5.98 32.44 -0.67
CA GLU A 412 6.27 33.82 -0.28
C GLU A 412 5.68 34.18 1.10
N LEU A 413 4.42 33.80 1.36
CA LEU A 413 3.74 34.02 2.65
C LEU A 413 4.50 33.37 3.82
N MET A 414 5.00 32.16 3.60
CA MET A 414 5.76 31.40 4.58
C MET A 414 7.24 31.77 4.62
N GLY A 415 7.70 32.64 3.72
CA GLY A 415 9.12 32.97 3.57
C GLY A 415 9.99 31.76 3.24
N ALA A 416 9.45 30.77 2.51
CA ALA A 416 10.12 29.52 2.17
C ALA A 416 11.50 29.71 1.55
N TYR A 417 12.35 28.68 1.63
CA TYR A 417 13.69 28.70 1.02
C TYR A 417 13.60 28.75 -0.50
N GLU A 418 12.75 27.90 -1.09
CA GLU A 418 12.47 27.83 -2.51
C GLU A 418 11.05 27.30 -2.72
N GLN A 419 10.39 27.66 -3.82
CA GLN A 419 9.13 27.04 -4.22
C GLN A 419 9.44 25.67 -4.85
N LYS A 420 8.94 24.59 -4.24
CA LYS A 420 9.12 23.22 -4.76
C LYS A 420 7.79 22.46 -4.92
N MET A 421 6.65 23.05 -4.55
CA MET A 421 5.34 22.40 -4.69
C MET A 421 4.88 22.43 -6.15
N VAL A 422 4.96 21.28 -6.83
CA VAL A 422 4.46 21.12 -8.19
C VAL A 422 3.35 20.10 -8.17
N MET A 423 2.16 20.53 -8.59
CA MET A 423 0.97 19.69 -8.66
C MET A 423 0.56 19.53 -10.13
N GLY A 424 0.46 18.28 -10.59
CA GLY A 424 0.10 17.95 -11.97
C GLY A 424 -1.23 17.23 -12.04
N ARG A 425 -1.90 17.30 -13.18
CA ARG A 425 -3.13 16.53 -13.43
C ARG A 425 -2.80 15.04 -13.51
N GLU A 426 -3.50 14.24 -12.71
CA GLU A 426 -3.30 12.79 -12.61
C GLU A 426 -4.37 12.04 -13.41
N VAL A 427 -5.66 12.28 -13.14
CA VAL A 427 -6.77 11.53 -13.76
C VAL A 427 -7.85 12.44 -14.34
N ILE A 428 -8.45 12.03 -15.46
CA ILE A 428 -9.74 12.53 -15.95
C ILE A 428 -10.74 11.36 -15.98
N ALA A 429 -11.85 11.52 -15.26
CA ALA A 429 -12.93 10.54 -15.17
C ALA A 429 -14.27 11.21 -15.51
N ASP A 430 -15.13 10.49 -16.22
CA ASP A 430 -16.49 10.96 -16.54
C ASP A 430 -17.45 10.78 -15.36
N LYS A 431 -17.24 9.73 -14.55
CA LYS A 431 -18.00 9.44 -13.34
C LYS A 431 -17.07 9.08 -12.18
N GLY A 432 -17.41 9.56 -11.00
CA GLY A 432 -16.75 9.23 -9.75
C GLY A 432 -17.76 9.01 -8.62
N ILE A 433 -17.57 7.98 -7.81
CA ILE A 433 -18.42 7.67 -6.67
C ILE A 433 -17.59 7.71 -5.40
N TRP A 434 -17.99 8.53 -4.43
CA TRP A 434 -17.42 8.55 -3.08
C TRP A 434 -18.40 7.98 -2.08
N THR A 435 -17.91 7.06 -1.24
CA THR A 435 -18.72 6.48 -0.16
C THR A 435 -18.27 6.93 1.23
N ALA A 436 -16.95 7.14 1.39
CA ALA A 436 -16.33 7.69 2.60
C ALA A 436 -14.88 8.12 2.32
N LYS A 437 -14.19 8.64 3.35
CA LYS A 437 -12.74 8.92 3.29
C LYS A 437 -11.96 7.70 2.80
N LYS A 438 -11.08 7.90 1.81
CA LYS A 438 -10.27 6.84 1.17
C LYS A 438 -11.08 5.72 0.51
N ARG A 439 -12.36 5.94 0.20
CA ARG A 439 -13.27 4.96 -0.40
C ARG A 439 -14.00 5.56 -1.61
N TYR A 440 -13.43 5.35 -2.79
CA TYR A 440 -13.96 5.90 -4.04
C TYR A 440 -13.68 5.02 -5.26
N ILE A 441 -14.45 5.27 -6.32
CA ILE A 441 -14.37 4.59 -7.61
C ILE A 441 -14.42 5.67 -8.69
N LEU A 442 -13.50 5.63 -9.65
CA LEU A 442 -13.44 6.54 -10.78
C LEU A 442 -13.46 5.76 -12.08
N ASN A 443 -14.26 6.19 -13.04
CA ASN A 443 -14.27 5.66 -14.40
C ASN A 443 -13.32 6.49 -15.28
N VAL A 444 -12.07 6.04 -15.39
CA VAL A 444 -10.95 6.84 -15.89
C VAL A 444 -10.77 6.70 -17.40
N HIS A 445 -10.73 7.82 -18.10
CA HIS A 445 -10.47 7.91 -19.54
C HIS A 445 -9.04 8.37 -19.86
N ASP A 446 -8.41 9.13 -18.96
CA ASP A 446 -7.03 9.60 -19.09
C ASP A 446 -6.31 9.47 -17.74
N SER A 447 -5.12 8.88 -17.74
CA SER A 447 -4.26 8.78 -16.57
C SER A 447 -2.84 9.23 -16.93
N GLU A 448 -2.35 10.29 -16.29
CA GLU A 448 -1.02 10.87 -16.50
C GLU A 448 -0.67 11.15 -17.98
N GLY A 449 -1.68 11.51 -18.79
CA GLY A 449 -1.51 11.80 -20.23
C GLY A 449 -1.69 10.59 -21.14
N VAL A 450 -1.91 9.40 -20.58
CA VAL A 450 -2.24 8.20 -21.34
C VAL A 450 -3.76 8.10 -21.48
N ARG A 451 -4.26 8.29 -22.71
CA ARG A 451 -5.66 8.09 -23.08
C ARG A 451 -5.95 6.61 -23.24
N TYR A 452 -6.97 6.11 -22.55
CA TYR A 452 -7.46 4.75 -22.75
C TYR A 452 -8.48 4.67 -23.89
N LYS A 453 -8.48 3.55 -24.63
CA LYS A 453 -9.52 3.26 -25.64
C LYS A 453 -10.85 2.97 -24.96
N GLU A 454 -10.80 2.14 -23.92
CA GLU A 454 -11.91 1.81 -23.04
C GLU A 454 -11.61 2.32 -21.64
N PRO A 455 -12.58 2.92 -20.95
CA PRO A 455 -12.34 3.48 -19.63
C PRO A 455 -11.94 2.39 -18.63
N ARG A 456 -11.08 2.76 -17.68
CA ARG A 456 -10.59 1.86 -16.63
C ARG A 456 -11.08 2.30 -15.27
N LEU A 457 -11.58 1.36 -14.48
CA LEU A 457 -12.00 1.62 -13.11
C LEU A 457 -10.78 1.79 -12.19
N LYS A 458 -10.57 2.99 -11.66
CA LYS A 458 -9.65 3.24 -10.54
C LYS A 458 -10.43 3.12 -9.23
N ILE A 459 -10.17 2.04 -8.48
CA ILE A 459 -10.91 1.68 -7.27
C ILE A 459 -9.98 1.82 -6.07
N MET A 460 -10.39 2.59 -5.06
CA MET A 460 -9.60 2.84 -3.86
C MET A 460 -10.41 2.57 -2.59
N GLY A 461 -9.87 1.70 -1.72
CA GLY A 461 -10.45 1.38 -0.41
C GLY A 461 -11.77 0.61 -0.40
N ILE A 462 -12.28 0.21 -1.57
CA ILE A 462 -13.45 -0.66 -1.72
C ILE A 462 -13.04 -2.13 -1.57
N GLU A 463 -13.96 -2.97 -1.10
CA GLU A 463 -13.78 -4.41 -0.86
C GLU A 463 -13.24 -5.16 -2.09
N ALA A 464 -13.58 -4.71 -3.30
CA ALA A 464 -13.06 -5.20 -4.58
C ALA A 464 -11.51 -5.25 -4.68
N VAL A 465 -10.80 -4.41 -3.93
CA VAL A 465 -9.32 -4.34 -3.93
C VAL A 465 -8.71 -4.70 -2.57
N LYS A 466 -9.53 -5.08 -1.59
CA LYS A 466 -9.03 -5.49 -0.27
C LYS A 466 -8.71 -6.98 -0.28
N SER A 467 -7.48 -7.33 0.05
CA SER A 467 -7.03 -8.73 0.19
C SER A 467 -7.79 -9.52 1.26
N SER A 468 -8.62 -8.87 2.08
CA SER A 468 -9.46 -9.50 3.10
C SER A 468 -10.85 -9.91 2.63
N THR A 469 -11.21 -9.59 1.39
CA THR A 469 -12.46 -10.01 0.76
C THR A 469 -12.17 -11.25 -0.11
N PRO A 470 -13.05 -12.28 -0.15
CA PRO A 470 -12.83 -13.49 -0.93
C PRO A 470 -12.61 -13.19 -2.43
N ALA A 471 -11.74 -13.95 -3.10
CA ALA A 471 -11.32 -13.65 -4.48
C ALA A 471 -12.46 -13.62 -5.50
N PRO A 472 -13.43 -14.57 -5.50
CA PRO A 472 -14.59 -14.52 -6.39
C PRO A 472 -15.43 -13.25 -6.15
N CYS A 473 -15.71 -12.92 -4.88
CA CYS A 473 -16.44 -11.70 -4.52
C CYS A 473 -15.70 -10.45 -5.01
N ARG A 474 -14.37 -10.37 -4.88
CA ARG A 474 -13.61 -9.22 -5.40
C ARG A 474 -13.78 -9.04 -6.90
N LYS A 475 -13.71 -10.13 -7.66
CA LYS A 475 -13.89 -10.11 -9.12
C LYS A 475 -15.31 -9.65 -9.48
N LYS A 476 -16.32 -10.25 -8.87
CA LYS A 476 -17.73 -9.97 -9.16
C LYS A 476 -18.14 -8.57 -8.70
N ILE A 477 -17.61 -8.06 -7.58
CA ILE A 477 -17.82 -6.66 -7.18
C ILE A 477 -17.26 -5.73 -8.26
N LYS A 478 -16.08 -5.99 -8.84
CA LYS A 478 -15.55 -5.16 -9.94
C LYS A 478 -16.46 -5.16 -11.16
N GLU A 479 -17.05 -6.30 -11.50
CA GLU A 479 -18.03 -6.42 -12.58
C GLU A 479 -19.30 -5.61 -12.26
N CYS A 480 -19.84 -5.73 -11.04
CA CYS A 480 -20.95 -4.89 -10.57
C CYS A 480 -20.61 -3.38 -10.62
N LEU A 481 -19.39 -3.00 -10.27
CA LEU A 481 -18.94 -1.60 -10.36
C LEU A 481 -18.91 -1.11 -11.81
N ALA A 482 -18.55 -1.97 -12.76
CA ALA A 482 -18.63 -1.62 -14.18
C ALA A 482 -20.08 -1.41 -14.62
N ILE A 483 -21.01 -2.27 -14.17
CA ILE A 483 -22.45 -2.09 -14.40
C ILE A 483 -22.95 -0.78 -13.77
N ILE A 484 -22.59 -0.48 -12.52
CA ILE A 484 -22.96 0.80 -11.86
C ILE A 484 -22.48 2.02 -12.66
N MET A 485 -21.31 1.92 -13.32
CA MET A 485 -20.76 3.02 -14.09
C MET A 485 -21.37 3.17 -15.49
N ALA A 486 -21.84 2.08 -16.11
CA ALA A 486 -22.28 2.08 -17.51
C ALA A 486 -23.78 1.80 -17.72
N GLY A 487 -24.35 0.91 -16.92
CA GLY A 487 -25.71 0.38 -17.03
C GLY A 487 -26.68 0.97 -16.01
N ASP A 488 -27.66 0.15 -15.59
CA ASP A 488 -28.76 0.56 -14.72
C ASP A 488 -29.00 -0.37 -13.50
N GLU A 489 -29.96 0.04 -12.66
CA GLU A 489 -30.33 -0.66 -11.44
C GLU A 489 -30.90 -2.06 -11.71
N LYS A 490 -31.58 -2.29 -12.84
CA LYS A 490 -32.15 -3.60 -13.16
C LYS A 490 -31.06 -4.59 -13.57
N GLU A 491 -30.16 -4.17 -14.44
CA GLU A 491 -29.00 -4.97 -14.85
C GLU A 491 -28.15 -5.40 -13.64
N LEU A 492 -27.94 -4.47 -12.69
CA LEU A 492 -27.23 -4.77 -11.47
C LEU A 492 -27.94 -5.84 -10.62
N ASN A 493 -29.26 -5.70 -10.43
CA ASN A 493 -30.04 -6.65 -9.64
C ASN A 493 -30.08 -8.05 -10.27
N THR A 494 -30.25 -8.15 -11.58
CA THR A 494 -30.18 -9.43 -12.31
C THR A 494 -28.81 -10.09 -12.10
N PHE A 495 -27.72 -9.34 -12.25
CA PHE A 495 -26.38 -9.86 -12.04
C PHE A 495 -26.13 -10.35 -10.60
N ILE A 496 -26.66 -9.65 -9.60
CA ILE A 496 -26.56 -10.06 -8.19
C ILE A 496 -27.27 -11.40 -7.97
N GLN A 497 -28.45 -11.60 -8.55
CA GLN A 497 -29.21 -12.85 -8.44
C GLN A 497 -28.47 -14.02 -9.09
N GLU A 498 -27.98 -13.85 -10.33
CA GLU A 498 -27.18 -14.86 -11.04
C GLU A 498 -25.92 -15.24 -10.25
N PHE A 499 -25.20 -14.24 -9.72
CA PHE A 499 -24.00 -14.52 -8.93
C PHE A 499 -24.32 -15.19 -7.59
N ARG A 500 -25.48 -14.93 -6.99
CA ARG A 500 -25.88 -15.64 -5.76
C ARG A 500 -25.99 -17.14 -6.02
N GLU A 501 -26.63 -17.54 -7.11
CA GLU A 501 -26.75 -18.95 -7.48
C GLU A 501 -25.37 -19.61 -7.67
N GLU A 502 -24.46 -18.94 -8.39
CA GLU A 502 -23.06 -19.37 -8.54
C GLU A 502 -22.36 -19.49 -7.17
N PHE A 503 -22.50 -18.48 -6.32
CA PHE A 503 -21.83 -18.40 -5.01
C PHE A 503 -22.23 -19.54 -4.07
N MET A 504 -23.49 -19.96 -4.09
CA MET A 504 -23.99 -21.06 -3.26
C MET A 504 -23.36 -22.41 -3.64
N MET A 505 -22.83 -22.54 -4.85
CA MET A 505 -22.16 -23.75 -5.34
C MET A 505 -20.64 -23.74 -5.12
N LEU A 506 -20.07 -22.59 -4.72
CA LEU A 506 -18.62 -22.45 -4.56
C LEU A 506 -18.09 -23.24 -3.35
N PRO A 507 -16.86 -23.74 -3.43
CA PRO A 507 -16.23 -24.45 -2.32
C PRO A 507 -15.91 -23.48 -1.16
N PRO A 508 -15.86 -23.98 0.09
CA PRO A 508 -15.57 -23.16 1.28
C PRO A 508 -14.28 -22.33 1.16
N GLU A 509 -13.27 -22.86 0.48
CA GLU A 509 -11.97 -22.22 0.25
C GLU A 509 -12.08 -20.92 -0.54
N GLU A 510 -13.04 -20.83 -1.45
CA GLU A 510 -13.22 -19.70 -2.36
C GLU A 510 -14.08 -18.59 -1.74
N ILE A 511 -15.03 -18.95 -0.88
CA ILE A 511 -15.93 -18.00 -0.23
C ILE A 511 -15.39 -17.44 1.10
N ALA A 512 -14.34 -18.04 1.64
CA ALA A 512 -13.80 -17.68 2.95
C ALA A 512 -13.01 -16.36 2.96
N TYR A 513 -13.14 -15.59 4.04
CA TYR A 513 -12.44 -14.32 4.23
C TYR A 513 -10.97 -14.53 4.62
N PRO A 514 -10.00 -13.96 3.89
CA PRO A 514 -8.61 -13.98 4.29
C PRO A 514 -8.34 -13.00 5.44
N ARG A 515 -7.75 -13.47 6.55
CA ARG A 515 -7.36 -12.65 7.71
C ARG A 515 -6.05 -13.12 8.32
N SER A 516 -5.32 -12.20 8.96
CA SER A 516 -4.18 -12.57 9.79
C SER A 516 -4.68 -12.94 11.19
N CYS A 517 -4.30 -14.11 11.71
CA CYS A 517 -4.68 -14.54 13.05
C CYS A 517 -3.67 -14.01 14.07
N ASN A 518 -4.09 -13.14 14.99
CA ASN A 518 -3.22 -12.62 16.05
C ASN A 518 -3.88 -12.76 17.42
N GLY A 519 -3.08 -13.07 18.44
CA GLY A 519 -3.56 -13.19 19.82
C GLY A 519 -4.26 -14.52 20.12
N LEU A 520 -3.98 -15.58 19.36
CA LEU A 520 -4.54 -16.93 19.56
C LEU A 520 -4.41 -17.39 21.02
N GLN A 521 -3.20 -17.37 21.58
CA GLN A 521 -2.94 -17.73 22.98
C GLN A 521 -3.69 -16.82 23.97
N LYS A 522 -3.75 -15.51 23.69
CA LYS A 522 -4.46 -14.53 24.53
C LYS A 522 -5.96 -14.84 24.62
N TRP A 523 -6.54 -15.32 23.53
CA TRP A 523 -7.99 -15.54 23.41
C TRP A 523 -8.42 -16.98 23.70
N THR A 524 -7.48 -17.92 23.79
CA THR A 524 -7.76 -19.32 24.18
C THR A 524 -8.17 -19.38 25.65
N ALA A 525 -9.13 -20.26 25.97
CA ALA A 525 -9.65 -20.50 27.31
C ALA A 525 -9.76 -22.00 27.58
N ASP A 526 -9.45 -22.42 28.81
CA ASP A 526 -9.36 -23.84 29.16
C ASP A 526 -10.73 -24.54 29.22
N HIS A 527 -11.79 -23.83 29.62
CA HIS A 527 -13.12 -24.42 29.82
C HIS A 527 -14.12 -24.17 28.68
N ASN A 528 -14.02 -23.04 27.96
CA ASN A 528 -15.02 -22.60 26.96
C ASN A 528 -14.42 -22.42 25.55
N LEU A 529 -13.30 -23.10 25.23
CA LEU A 529 -12.45 -22.94 24.04
C LEU A 529 -11.84 -21.53 23.88
N PHE A 530 -12.66 -20.48 23.92
CA PHE A 530 -12.25 -19.09 23.74
C PHE A 530 -12.87 -18.14 24.76
N ARG A 531 -12.17 -17.04 25.06
CA ARG A 531 -12.62 -15.99 25.99
C ARG A 531 -13.70 -15.11 25.36
N LYS A 532 -14.57 -14.53 26.20
CA LYS A 532 -15.60 -13.55 25.76
C LYS A 532 -14.93 -12.36 25.05
N GLY A 533 -15.46 -11.96 23.90
CA GLY A 533 -14.92 -10.87 23.07
C GLY A 533 -13.80 -11.28 22.11
N ALA A 534 -13.44 -12.57 22.02
CA ALA A 534 -12.49 -13.04 21.02
C ALA A 534 -12.93 -12.68 19.60
N PRO A 535 -12.03 -12.18 18.72
CA PRO A 535 -12.36 -11.89 17.33
C PRO A 535 -12.87 -13.13 16.59
N ILE A 536 -13.82 -12.96 15.67
CA ILE A 536 -14.52 -14.06 14.98
C ILE A 536 -13.58 -15.08 14.32
N HIS A 537 -12.58 -14.62 13.58
CA HIS A 537 -11.57 -15.46 12.92
C HIS A 537 -10.60 -16.12 13.91
N VAL A 538 -10.42 -15.56 15.11
CA VAL A 538 -9.60 -16.18 16.16
C VAL A 538 -10.40 -17.28 16.84
N LYS A 539 -11.70 -17.10 17.08
CA LYS A 539 -12.58 -18.18 17.56
C LYS A 539 -12.56 -19.38 16.62
N GLY A 540 -12.70 -19.13 15.32
CA GLY A 540 -12.62 -20.16 14.29
C GLY A 540 -11.27 -20.87 14.27
N ALA A 541 -10.17 -20.15 14.48
CA ALA A 541 -8.82 -20.73 14.54
C ALA A 541 -8.60 -21.61 15.79
N ILE A 542 -9.14 -21.20 16.94
CA ILE A 542 -9.09 -21.99 18.17
C ILE A 542 -9.89 -23.28 18.00
N LEU A 543 -11.11 -23.18 17.46
CA LEU A 543 -11.94 -24.34 17.17
C LEU A 543 -11.26 -25.31 16.20
N TYR A 544 -10.62 -24.78 15.15
CA TYR A 544 -9.85 -25.57 14.20
C TYR A 544 -8.74 -26.38 14.89
N ASN A 545 -7.89 -25.72 15.68
CA ASN A 545 -6.81 -26.41 16.39
C ASN A 545 -7.34 -27.47 17.36
N PHE A 546 -8.42 -27.16 18.08
CA PHE A 546 -9.07 -28.10 18.98
C PHE A 546 -9.59 -29.35 18.25
N LEU A 547 -10.27 -29.17 17.11
CA LEU A 547 -10.79 -30.30 16.32
C LEU A 547 -9.68 -31.12 15.68
N LEU A 548 -8.60 -30.48 15.21
CA LEU A 548 -7.44 -31.21 14.69
C LEU A 548 -6.81 -32.10 15.76
N GLU A 549 -6.67 -31.63 16.99
CA GLU A 549 -6.15 -32.41 18.11
C GLU A 549 -7.10 -33.55 18.50
N LYS A 550 -8.39 -33.24 18.61
CA LYS A 550 -9.43 -34.21 18.99
C LYS A 550 -9.51 -35.37 17.99
N GLU A 551 -9.52 -35.06 16.70
CA GLU A 551 -9.64 -36.05 15.61
C GLU A 551 -8.27 -36.57 15.14
N LYS A 552 -7.16 -36.17 15.78
CA LYS A 552 -5.78 -36.59 15.47
C LYS A 552 -5.35 -36.32 14.02
N LEU A 553 -5.78 -35.18 13.47
CA LEU A 553 -5.52 -34.77 12.09
C LEU A 553 -4.27 -33.87 11.93
N GLU A 554 -3.47 -33.69 12.98
CA GLU A 554 -2.29 -32.82 13.02
C GLU A 554 -1.20 -33.20 11.99
N ASN A 555 -1.16 -34.46 11.56
CA ASN A 555 -0.23 -34.93 10.54
C ASN A 555 -0.64 -34.55 9.11
N LYS A 556 -1.94 -34.27 8.90
CA LYS A 556 -2.51 -33.91 7.59
C LYS A 556 -2.65 -32.40 7.45
N TYR A 557 -3.13 -31.73 8.50
CA TYR A 557 -3.33 -30.29 8.49
C TYR A 557 -2.47 -29.56 9.52
N PRO A 558 -1.76 -28.49 9.14
CA PRO A 558 -0.94 -27.73 10.07
C PRO A 558 -1.81 -26.93 11.05
N LYS A 559 -1.41 -26.88 12.32
CA LYS A 559 -2.04 -25.99 13.31
C LYS A 559 -1.90 -24.52 12.92
N ILE A 560 -2.93 -23.74 13.20
CA ILE A 560 -2.89 -22.29 13.08
C ILE A 560 -2.07 -21.71 14.23
N MET A 561 -1.10 -20.84 13.91
CA MET A 561 -0.28 -20.13 14.88
C MET A 561 -0.51 -18.61 14.81
N ASN A 562 -0.02 -17.90 15.84
CA ASN A 562 0.00 -16.44 15.83
C ASN A 562 0.78 -15.90 14.62
N GLY A 563 0.17 -14.93 13.95
CA GLY A 563 0.70 -14.25 12.78
C GLY A 563 0.37 -14.89 11.45
N ASP A 564 -0.16 -16.11 11.44
CA ASP A 564 -0.45 -16.82 10.21
C ASP A 564 -1.61 -16.16 9.46
N LYS A 565 -1.55 -16.24 8.13
CA LYS A 565 -2.68 -15.90 7.25
C LYS A 565 -3.60 -17.10 7.18
N ILE A 566 -4.84 -16.88 7.61
CA ILE A 566 -5.91 -17.87 7.64
C ILE A 566 -7.07 -17.40 6.78
N LYS A 567 -7.96 -18.33 6.45
CA LYS A 567 -9.27 -18.09 5.90
C LYS A 567 -10.31 -18.40 6.97
N PHE A 568 -11.41 -17.66 7.01
CA PHE A 568 -12.53 -17.97 7.89
C PHE A 568 -13.88 -17.88 7.19
N ILE A 569 -14.81 -18.71 7.63
CA ILE A 569 -16.20 -18.78 7.16
C ILE A 569 -17.15 -18.66 8.34
N ASN A 570 -18.34 -18.12 8.09
CA ASN A 570 -19.42 -18.07 9.08
C ASN A 570 -20.08 -19.45 9.23
N LEU A 571 -20.50 -19.76 10.45
CA LEU A 571 -21.25 -20.97 10.78
C LEU A 571 -22.66 -20.62 11.24
N LYS A 572 -23.64 -21.46 10.87
CA LYS A 572 -25.02 -21.36 11.34
C LYS A 572 -25.07 -21.54 12.85
N THR A 573 -25.87 -20.72 13.53
CA THR A 573 -26.07 -20.81 14.99
C THR A 573 -27.54 -21.04 15.32
N PRO A 574 -27.85 -21.87 16.34
CA PRO A 574 -26.91 -22.56 17.25
C PRO A 574 -26.25 -23.79 16.59
N ASN A 575 -25.02 -24.11 17.01
CA ASN A 575 -24.32 -25.34 16.63
C ASN A 575 -23.61 -25.95 17.85
N LEU A 576 -23.18 -27.22 17.73
CA LEU A 576 -22.56 -27.99 18.80
C LEU A 576 -21.33 -27.29 19.42
N TYR A 577 -20.57 -26.57 18.61
CA TYR A 577 -19.32 -25.93 19.02
C TYR A 577 -19.50 -24.54 19.62
N GLN A 578 -20.74 -24.02 19.65
CA GLN A 578 -21.08 -22.67 20.08
C GLN A 578 -20.22 -21.58 19.42
N SER A 579 -19.76 -21.85 18.18
CA SER A 579 -18.89 -20.95 17.43
C SER A 579 -19.63 -20.33 16.27
N THR A 580 -19.43 -19.03 16.05
CA THR A 580 -20.00 -18.30 14.92
C THR A 580 -19.19 -18.46 13.63
N ALA A 581 -18.00 -19.05 13.71
CA ALA A 581 -17.10 -19.19 12.57
C ALA A 581 -16.16 -20.39 12.69
N PHE A 582 -15.65 -20.82 11.55
CA PHE A 582 -14.59 -21.79 11.42
C PHE A 582 -13.43 -21.17 10.64
N SER A 583 -12.19 -21.55 10.94
CA SER A 583 -11.02 -21.04 10.22
C SER A 583 -10.10 -22.17 9.80
N PHE A 584 -9.33 -21.93 8.75
CA PHE A 584 -8.39 -22.90 8.18
C PHE A 584 -7.30 -22.15 7.42
N ILE A 585 -6.22 -22.83 7.03
CA ILE A 585 -5.06 -22.16 6.40
C ILE A 585 -5.21 -22.12 4.88
N THR A 586 -5.30 -23.28 4.24
CA THR A 586 -5.33 -23.38 2.77
C THR A 586 -6.50 -24.23 2.31
N GLU A 587 -6.60 -25.44 2.84
CA GLU A 587 -7.66 -26.38 2.52
C GLU A 587 -8.64 -26.50 3.67
N PHE A 588 -9.91 -26.66 3.33
CA PHE A 588 -10.94 -26.96 4.29
C PHE A 588 -10.85 -28.45 4.68
N PRO A 589 -10.69 -28.79 5.97
CA PRO A 589 -10.59 -30.17 6.39
C PRO A 589 -11.87 -30.95 6.07
N LYS A 590 -11.78 -31.91 5.15
CA LYS A 590 -12.93 -32.69 4.65
C LYS A 590 -13.43 -33.71 5.67
N GLU A 591 -12.54 -34.15 6.56
CA GLU A 591 -12.80 -35.13 7.62
C GLU A 591 -13.59 -34.54 8.78
N LEU A 592 -13.64 -33.20 8.89
CA LEU A 592 -14.39 -32.53 9.94
C LEU A 592 -15.83 -32.30 9.51
N ASP A 593 -16.78 -32.67 10.37
CA ASP A 593 -18.21 -32.44 10.17
C ASP A 593 -18.61 -30.97 10.45
N ILE A 594 -18.03 -30.07 9.66
CA ILE A 594 -18.27 -28.61 9.72
C ILE A 594 -18.94 -28.12 8.45
N ARG A 595 -18.81 -28.85 7.33
CA ARG A 595 -19.30 -28.40 6.01
C ARG A 595 -20.81 -28.16 5.99
N GLY A 596 -21.61 -29.00 6.67
CA GLY A 596 -23.05 -28.81 6.79
C GLY A 596 -23.46 -27.62 7.66
N LEU A 597 -22.53 -27.09 8.48
CA LEU A 597 -22.77 -25.96 9.38
C LEU A 597 -22.42 -24.61 8.73
N ILE A 598 -21.91 -24.59 7.49
CA ILE A 598 -21.50 -23.35 6.83
C ILE A 598 -22.73 -22.49 6.53
N ASP A 599 -22.66 -21.23 6.92
CA ASP A 599 -23.69 -20.23 6.63
C ASP A 599 -23.33 -19.46 5.36
N TYR A 600 -23.70 -20.03 4.22
CA TYR A 600 -23.46 -19.42 2.91
C TYR A 600 -24.21 -18.09 2.73
N ASP A 601 -25.42 -17.95 3.28
CA ASP A 601 -26.20 -16.72 3.17
C ASP A 601 -25.52 -15.58 3.93
N SER A 602 -25.15 -15.78 5.19
CA SER A 602 -24.39 -14.79 5.96
C SER A 602 -23.02 -14.49 5.31
N GLN A 603 -22.42 -15.47 4.64
CA GLN A 603 -21.17 -15.30 3.93
C GLN A 603 -21.34 -14.40 2.69
N PHE A 604 -22.37 -14.66 1.87
CA PHE A 604 -22.72 -13.87 0.68
C PHE A 604 -23.09 -12.43 1.07
N GLU A 605 -23.97 -12.29 2.05
CA GLU A 605 -24.43 -11.00 2.58
C GLU A 605 -23.24 -10.13 2.97
N GLY A 606 -22.38 -10.64 3.86
CA GLY A 606 -21.24 -9.87 4.36
C GLY A 606 -20.12 -9.64 3.33
N ALA A 607 -19.86 -10.60 2.44
CA ALA A 607 -18.68 -10.58 1.57
C ALA A 607 -18.93 -9.83 0.27
N PHE A 608 -20.18 -9.83 -0.18
CA PHE A 608 -20.57 -9.33 -1.49
C PHE A 608 -21.69 -8.31 -1.39
N LEU A 609 -22.83 -8.63 -0.75
CA LEU A 609 -24.02 -7.78 -0.80
C LEU A 609 -23.86 -6.49 0.01
N SER A 610 -23.50 -6.56 1.29
CA SER A 610 -23.36 -5.37 2.15
C SER A 610 -22.32 -4.36 1.63
N PRO A 611 -21.14 -4.78 1.11
CA PRO A 611 -20.22 -3.87 0.43
C PRO A 611 -20.84 -3.14 -0.76
N LEU A 612 -21.69 -3.83 -1.52
CA LEU A 612 -22.34 -3.29 -2.71
C LEU A 612 -23.50 -2.36 -2.33
N GLN A 613 -24.33 -2.77 -1.36
CA GLN A 613 -25.39 -1.95 -0.74
C GLN A 613 -24.83 -0.62 -0.23
N PHE A 614 -23.69 -0.66 0.46
CA PHE A 614 -23.04 0.55 0.95
C PHE A 614 -22.67 1.55 -0.17
N ILE A 615 -22.48 1.07 -1.40
CA ILE A 615 -22.23 1.91 -2.57
C ILE A 615 -23.55 2.34 -3.20
N THR A 616 -24.47 1.40 -3.45
CA THR A 616 -25.76 1.66 -4.10
C THR A 616 -26.63 2.63 -3.30
N ASP A 617 -26.61 2.53 -1.97
CA ASP A 617 -27.33 3.45 -1.07
C ASP A 617 -26.88 4.91 -1.26
N LYS A 618 -25.58 5.14 -1.54
CA LYS A 618 -25.05 6.49 -1.77
C LYS A 618 -25.42 7.06 -3.11
N ILE A 619 -25.73 6.20 -4.09
CA ILE A 619 -26.23 6.59 -5.41
C ILE A 619 -27.75 6.43 -5.54
N LYS A 620 -28.43 6.05 -4.44
CA LYS A 620 -29.88 5.85 -4.33
C LYS A 620 -30.44 4.73 -5.22
N TRP A 621 -29.65 3.71 -5.49
CA TRP A 621 -30.11 2.48 -6.16
C TRP A 621 -30.56 1.47 -5.12
N LYS A 622 -31.66 0.76 -5.36
CA LYS A 622 -32.12 -0.31 -4.48
C LYS A 622 -31.59 -1.64 -4.96
N ILE A 623 -31.04 -2.40 -4.03
CA ILE A 623 -30.72 -3.80 -4.25
C ILE A 623 -31.91 -4.63 -3.75
N ASP A 624 -32.43 -5.49 -4.62
CA ASP A 624 -33.47 -6.44 -4.30
C ASP A 624 -32.87 -7.58 -3.45
N GLY A 625 -33.01 -7.44 -2.13
CA GLY A 625 -32.61 -8.46 -1.17
C GLY A 625 -33.64 -9.59 -1.00
N SER A 626 -34.75 -9.58 -1.74
CA SER A 626 -35.77 -10.64 -1.63
C SER A 626 -35.35 -11.92 -2.36
N PHE A 627 -34.35 -11.86 -3.25
CA PHE A 627 -33.85 -13.00 -4.05
C PHE A 627 -34.95 -13.84 -4.71
N GLY A 628 -36.10 -13.25 -5.02
CA GLY A 628 -37.25 -13.95 -5.60
C GLY A 628 -38.18 -14.65 -4.60
N GLU A 629 -37.93 -14.56 -3.29
CA GLU A 629 -38.87 -14.97 -2.25
C GLU A 629 -39.82 -13.81 -1.93
N GLN A 630 -41.10 -13.95 -2.30
CA GLN A 630 -42.14 -13.06 -1.78
C GLN A 630 -42.23 -13.22 -0.26
N MET A 631 -42.13 -12.08 0.46
CA MET A 631 -42.34 -11.99 1.92
C MET A 631 -43.62 -12.67 2.39
#